data_AF-A0A1V5XNJ1-F1
#
_entry.id   AF-A0A1V5XNJ1-F1
#
_cell.length_a   1.000
_cell.length_b   1.000
_cell.length_c   1.000
_cell.angle_alpha   90.00
_cell.angle_beta   90.00
_cell.angle_gamma   90.00
#
_symmetry.space_group_name_H-M   'P 1'
#
loop_
_entity.id
_entity.type
_entity.pdbx_description
1 polymer ?
#
loop_
_entity_poly.entity_id
_entity_poly.type
_entity_poly.pdbx_seq_one_letter_code
_entity_poly.pdbx_strand_id
1 'polypeptide(L)'
;MLIISATAMAAPDSQQVGPYAVSFDLDADYQVQVAEPMESEKGNAYSMALVFDNSTGASIIIAENPNQIDATLDVYKQLMLYELILYKGLNTTNIEDLEIDGKESFLLTAEPIEASEGVPNEFYRAMYWLDSEDFGPVSAGTTSVTITSTYPLDVTEGLLSSLRIVKGEASAAAPANGGQVLPPE
;
A
#
# COMPACT_ATOMS: atom_id res chain seq x y z
N MET A 1 42.08 13.31 12.40
CA MET A 1 40.72 13.61 12.89
C MET A 1 39.77 13.18 11.79
N LEU A 2 39.15 12.01 11.94
CA LEU A 2 38.21 11.44 10.98
C LEU A 2 36.82 11.97 11.37
N ILE A 3 36.24 12.85 10.56
CA ILE A 3 34.85 13.29 10.75
C ILE A 3 33.97 12.25 10.08
N ILE A 4 33.33 11.40 10.89
CA ILE A 4 32.26 10.53 10.41
C ILE A 4 31.06 11.44 10.24
N SER A 5 30.82 11.91 9.01
CA SER A 5 29.58 12.59 8.66
C SER A 5 28.45 11.57 8.74
N ALA A 6 27.72 11.56 9.85
CA ALA A 6 26.45 10.86 9.93
C ALA A 6 25.48 11.61 9.01
N THR A 7 25.19 11.04 7.85
CA THR A 7 23.97 11.38 7.12
C THR A 7 22.82 11.02 8.04
N ALA A 8 22.15 12.02 8.61
CA ALA A 8 20.88 11.82 9.27
C ALA A 8 19.89 11.37 8.17
N MET A 9 19.70 10.06 8.03
CA MET A 9 18.57 9.52 7.29
C MET A 9 17.33 10.06 8.01
N ALA A 10 16.41 10.68 7.27
CA ALA A 10 15.10 10.99 7.82
C ALA A 10 14.52 9.69 8.39
N ALA A 11 13.95 9.76 9.60
CA ALA A 11 13.25 8.61 10.13
C ALA A 11 12.02 8.37 9.24
N PRO A 12 11.71 7.12 8.86
CA PRO A 12 10.51 6.83 8.09
C PRO A 12 9.28 7.33 8.86
N ASP A 13 8.31 7.85 8.14
CA ASP A 13 7.02 8.22 8.68
C ASP A 13 6.30 6.95 9.18
N SER A 14 5.50 7.09 10.24
CA SER A 14 4.79 5.97 10.85
C SER A 14 3.38 6.38 11.24
N GLN A 15 2.40 5.53 10.97
CA GLN A 15 0.99 5.75 11.25
C GLN A 15 0.34 4.52 11.88
N GLN A 16 -0.61 4.76 12.78
CA GLN A 16 -1.46 3.70 13.31
C GLN A 16 -2.68 3.52 12.40
N VAL A 17 -2.87 2.30 11.90
CA VAL A 17 -3.97 1.91 11.01
C VAL A 17 -4.68 0.70 11.60
N GLY A 18 -5.72 0.95 12.39
CA GLY A 18 -6.33 -0.10 13.21
C GLY A 18 -5.31 -0.72 14.17
N PRO A 19 -5.15 -2.06 14.20
CA PRO A 19 -4.15 -2.73 15.02
C PRO A 19 -2.74 -2.78 14.39
N TYR A 20 -2.51 -2.09 13.27
CA TYR A 20 -1.24 -2.14 12.53
C TYR A 20 -0.47 -0.82 12.64
N ALA A 21 0.82 -0.95 12.89
CA ALA A 21 1.82 0.08 12.67
C ALA A 21 2.26 0.02 11.20
N VAL A 22 2.03 1.09 10.45
CA VAL A 22 2.45 1.22 9.06
C VAL A 22 3.56 2.27 9.00
N SER A 23 4.77 1.86 8.64
CA SER A 23 5.89 2.78 8.44
C SER A 23 6.38 2.77 7.00
N PHE A 24 6.74 3.93 6.48
CA PHE A 24 7.11 4.14 5.08
C PHE A 24 7.98 5.38 4.94
N ASP A 25 8.62 5.52 3.78
CA ASP A 25 9.29 6.72 3.33
C ASP A 25 8.70 7.12 1.97
N LEU A 26 8.32 8.39 1.82
CA LEU A 26 7.70 8.90 0.61
C LEU A 26 8.35 10.25 0.27
N ASP A 27 9.10 10.28 -0.84
CA ASP A 27 9.74 11.51 -1.34
C ASP A 27 8.73 12.36 -2.13
N ALA A 28 7.68 12.81 -1.45
CA ALA A 28 6.65 13.70 -1.98
C ALA A 28 5.98 14.49 -0.86
N ASP A 29 5.31 15.58 -1.21
CA ASP A 29 4.36 16.23 -0.30
C ASP A 29 3.08 15.39 -0.22
N TYR A 30 2.52 15.21 0.98
CA TYR A 30 1.27 14.47 1.16
C TYR A 30 0.58 14.82 2.48
N GLN A 31 -0.70 14.47 2.57
CA GLN A 31 -1.48 14.44 3.80
C GLN A 31 -1.90 13.00 4.11
N VAL A 32 -1.76 12.61 5.37
CA VAL A 32 -2.24 11.32 5.86
C VAL A 32 -3.72 11.38 6.15
N GLN A 33 -4.47 10.41 5.65
CA GLN A 33 -5.86 10.15 6.03
C GLN A 33 -5.99 8.70 6.46
N VAL A 34 -6.41 8.45 7.71
CA VAL A 34 -6.69 7.11 8.21
C VAL A 34 -8.20 6.93 8.27
N ALA A 35 -8.71 5.86 7.67
CA ALA A 35 -10.12 5.55 7.70
C ALA A 35 -10.52 4.80 8.97
N GLU A 36 -11.78 4.95 9.38
CA GLU A 36 -12.36 4.12 10.43
C GLU A 36 -12.33 2.63 10.00
N PRO A 37 -12.00 1.71 10.93
CA PRO A 37 -12.03 0.28 10.65
C PRO A 37 -13.37 -0.19 10.09
N MET A 38 -13.31 -1.03 9.06
CA MET A 38 -14.48 -1.73 8.53
C MET A 38 -14.48 -3.15 9.10
N GLU A 39 -15.30 -3.40 10.11
CA GLU A 39 -15.37 -4.70 10.79
C GLU A 39 -16.62 -5.49 10.40
N SER A 40 -16.46 -6.79 10.18
CA SER A 40 -17.57 -7.69 9.88
C SER A 40 -17.25 -9.13 10.25
N GLU A 41 -18.27 -10.00 10.31
CA GLU A 41 -18.06 -11.45 10.48
C GLU A 41 -17.25 -12.08 9.34
N LYS A 42 -17.17 -11.40 8.17
CA LYS A 42 -16.42 -11.88 7.01
C LYS A 42 -14.96 -11.46 7.02
N GLY A 43 -14.55 -10.61 7.96
CA GLY A 43 -13.22 -10.04 8.05
C GLY A 43 -13.25 -8.55 8.30
N ASN A 44 -12.06 -8.02 8.58
CA ASN A 44 -11.83 -6.61 8.89
C ASN A 44 -10.97 -5.97 7.81
N ALA A 45 -11.21 -4.70 7.53
CA ALA A 45 -10.35 -3.90 6.67
C ALA A 45 -9.94 -2.61 7.40
N TYR A 46 -8.66 -2.30 7.27
CA TYR A 46 -8.04 -1.10 7.82
C TYR A 46 -7.32 -0.39 6.66
N SER A 47 -7.46 0.93 6.56
CA SER A 47 -6.87 1.64 5.44
C SER A 47 -6.37 3.02 5.80
N MET A 48 -5.38 3.45 5.04
CA MET A 48 -4.89 4.81 5.04
C MET A 48 -4.63 5.29 3.61
N ALA A 49 -4.62 6.60 3.43
CA ALA A 49 -4.25 7.27 2.20
C ALA A 49 -3.19 8.34 2.46
N LEU A 50 -2.30 8.51 1.47
CA LEU A 50 -1.25 9.52 1.40
C LEU A 50 -1.61 10.43 0.21
N VAL A 51 -2.34 11.51 0.48
CA VAL A 51 -2.99 12.34 -0.55
C VAL A 51 -2.20 13.61 -0.79
N PHE A 52 -1.75 13.84 -2.02
CA PHE A 52 -1.15 15.11 -2.42
C PHE A 52 -2.21 16.10 -2.91
N ASP A 53 -3.08 15.64 -3.81
CA ASP A 53 -4.21 16.40 -4.34
C ASP A 53 -5.39 15.49 -4.70
N ASN A 54 -6.42 16.01 -5.37
CA ASN A 54 -7.64 15.27 -5.72
C ASN A 54 -7.42 14.15 -6.76
N SER A 55 -6.27 14.12 -7.42
CA SER A 55 -5.91 13.17 -8.48
C SER A 55 -4.68 12.33 -8.14
N THR A 56 -3.81 12.81 -7.25
CA THR A 56 -2.52 12.22 -6.93
C THR A 56 -2.49 11.75 -5.48
N GLY A 57 -2.22 10.45 -5.30
CA GLY A 57 -2.04 9.89 -3.98
C GLY A 57 -1.68 8.41 -3.99
N ALA A 58 -1.55 7.84 -2.79
CA ALA A 58 -1.45 6.41 -2.59
C ALA A 58 -2.46 5.96 -1.52
N SER A 59 -2.92 4.73 -1.60
CA SER A 59 -3.71 4.07 -0.56
C SER A 59 -3.09 2.73 -0.18
N ILE A 60 -3.15 2.42 1.10
CA ILE A 60 -2.70 1.17 1.69
C ILE A 60 -3.91 0.57 2.39
N ILE A 61 -4.30 -0.63 1.99
CA ILE A 61 -5.44 -1.36 2.55
C ILE A 61 -4.93 -2.68 3.11
N ILE A 62 -5.20 -2.92 4.39
CA ILE A 62 -4.89 -4.15 5.11
C ILE A 62 -6.22 -4.87 5.34
N ALA A 63 -6.39 -6.04 4.73
CA ALA A 63 -7.58 -6.87 4.88
C ALA A 63 -7.27 -8.16 5.63
N GLU A 64 -7.92 -8.35 6.78
CA GLU A 64 -7.77 -9.50 7.68
C GLU A 64 -9.01 -10.41 7.56
N ASN A 65 -8.80 -11.64 7.12
CA ASN A 65 -9.84 -12.67 7.01
C ASN A 65 -9.89 -13.51 8.29
N PRO A 66 -11.08 -13.95 8.73
CA PRO A 66 -11.23 -14.72 9.96
C PRO A 66 -10.66 -16.15 9.86
N ASN A 67 -10.44 -16.64 8.64
CA ASN A 67 -9.88 -17.96 8.36
C ASN A 67 -8.84 -17.85 7.24
N GLN A 68 -7.96 -18.85 7.15
CA GLN A 68 -7.05 -18.97 6.02
C GLN A 68 -7.84 -19.08 4.70
N ILE A 69 -7.45 -18.28 3.73
CA ILE A 69 -7.94 -18.33 2.35
C ILE A 69 -6.77 -18.55 1.40
N ASP A 70 -7.08 -18.86 0.14
CA ASP A 70 -6.06 -18.98 -0.91
C ASP A 70 -5.24 -17.68 -0.99
N ALA A 71 -3.92 -17.81 -0.86
CA ALA A 71 -2.97 -16.71 -0.88
C ALA A 71 -2.02 -16.78 -2.09
N THR A 72 -2.33 -17.62 -3.07
CA THR A 72 -1.47 -17.87 -4.23
C THR A 72 -1.41 -16.61 -5.10
N LEU A 73 -0.25 -15.94 -5.14
CA LEU A 73 -0.11 -14.63 -5.76
C LEU A 73 -0.54 -14.59 -7.23
N ASP A 74 -0.27 -15.65 -8.00
CA ASP A 74 -0.65 -15.72 -9.42
C ASP A 74 -2.18 -15.66 -9.64
N VAL A 75 -2.97 -16.16 -8.68
CA VAL A 75 -4.44 -16.02 -8.72
C VAL A 75 -4.80 -14.54 -8.58
N TYR A 76 -4.18 -13.83 -7.64
CA TYR A 76 -4.44 -12.41 -7.39
C TYR A 76 -3.93 -11.51 -8.53
N LYS A 77 -2.80 -11.83 -9.17
CA LYS A 77 -2.34 -11.14 -10.39
C LYS A 77 -3.42 -11.14 -11.46
N GLN A 78 -4.02 -12.30 -11.73
CA GLN A 78 -5.08 -12.44 -12.73
C GLN A 78 -6.36 -11.72 -12.32
N LEU A 79 -6.79 -11.87 -11.06
CA LEU A 79 -7.99 -11.21 -10.56
C LEU A 79 -7.88 -9.69 -10.61
N MET A 80 -6.72 -9.13 -10.23
CA MET A 80 -6.49 -7.68 -10.28
C MET A 80 -6.42 -7.16 -11.71
N LEU A 81 -5.79 -7.90 -12.64
CA LEU A 81 -5.85 -7.60 -14.09
C LEU A 81 -7.29 -7.44 -14.57
N TYR A 82 -8.16 -8.39 -14.25
CA TYR A 82 -9.58 -8.31 -14.60
C TYR A 82 -10.29 -7.17 -13.90
N GLU A 83 -9.95 -6.88 -12.65
CA GLU A 83 -10.55 -5.78 -11.91
C GLU A 83 -10.26 -4.42 -12.57
N LEU A 84 -9.00 -4.20 -12.95
CA LEU A 84 -8.54 -2.96 -13.58
C LEU A 84 -9.23 -2.71 -14.92
N ILE A 85 -9.30 -3.71 -15.79
CA ILE A 85 -9.94 -3.55 -17.10
C ILE A 85 -11.47 -3.45 -16.99
N LEU A 86 -12.12 -4.31 -16.20
CA LEU A 86 -13.59 -4.41 -16.19
C LEU A 86 -14.28 -3.35 -15.31
N TYR A 87 -13.66 -2.92 -14.21
CA TYR A 87 -14.28 -2.00 -13.26
C TYR A 87 -13.62 -0.63 -13.19
N LYS A 88 -12.36 -0.49 -13.62
CA LYS A 88 -11.64 0.79 -13.61
C LYS A 88 -11.43 1.39 -14.99
N GLY A 89 -11.62 0.63 -16.08
CA GLY A 89 -11.34 1.10 -17.43
C GLY A 89 -9.85 1.38 -17.65
N LEU A 90 -8.99 0.61 -16.97
CA LEU A 90 -7.53 0.74 -17.05
C LEU A 90 -6.96 -0.47 -17.80
N ASN A 91 -6.05 -0.22 -18.73
CA ASN A 91 -5.30 -1.24 -19.44
C ASN A 91 -3.94 -1.46 -18.76
N THR A 92 -3.68 -2.68 -18.28
CA THR A 92 -2.38 -3.03 -17.69
C THR A 92 -1.31 -3.08 -18.78
N THR A 93 -0.22 -2.34 -18.58
CA THR A 93 0.91 -2.21 -19.51
C THR A 93 2.13 -3.01 -19.07
N ASN A 94 2.31 -3.20 -17.75
CA ASN A 94 3.41 -3.96 -17.18
C ASN A 94 2.99 -4.75 -15.92
N ILE A 95 3.67 -5.86 -15.69
CA ILE A 95 3.56 -6.69 -14.48
C ILE A 95 4.97 -7.10 -14.08
N GLU A 96 5.36 -6.78 -12.86
CA GLU A 96 6.67 -7.09 -12.31
C GLU A 96 6.52 -7.80 -10.96
N ASP A 97 7.33 -8.83 -10.74
CA ASP A 97 7.47 -9.48 -9.44
C ASP A 97 8.52 -8.74 -8.61
N LEU A 98 8.20 -8.43 -7.36
CA LEU A 98 9.10 -7.74 -6.44
C LEU A 98 8.87 -8.21 -5.01
N GLU A 99 9.69 -7.71 -4.08
CA GLU A 99 9.46 -7.89 -2.65
C GLU A 99 8.97 -6.59 -2.01
N ILE A 100 7.93 -6.69 -1.19
CA ILE A 100 7.44 -5.59 -0.35
C ILE A 100 7.42 -6.11 1.08
N ASP A 101 7.97 -5.33 2.02
CA ASP A 101 8.10 -5.75 3.42
C ASP A 101 8.81 -7.12 3.59
N GLY A 102 9.73 -7.47 2.67
CA GLY A 102 10.40 -8.77 2.63
C GLY A 102 9.47 -9.96 2.36
N LYS A 103 8.31 -9.69 1.75
CA LYS A 103 7.34 -10.68 1.26
C LYS A 103 7.27 -10.64 -0.25
N GLU A 104 7.09 -11.80 -0.86
CA GLU A 104 6.83 -11.90 -2.30
C GLU A 104 5.57 -11.09 -2.66
N SER A 105 5.68 -10.35 -3.76
CA SER A 105 4.66 -9.43 -4.24
C SER A 105 4.75 -9.27 -5.75
N PHE A 106 3.85 -8.47 -6.30
CA PHE A 106 3.87 -8.02 -7.68
C PHE A 106 3.38 -6.58 -7.77
N LEU A 107 3.82 -5.88 -8.80
CA LEU A 107 3.39 -4.53 -9.17
C LEU A 107 2.77 -4.57 -10.57
N LEU A 108 1.52 -4.13 -10.65
CA LEU A 108 0.82 -3.84 -11.90
C LEU A 108 1.00 -2.36 -12.22
N THR A 109 1.40 -2.07 -13.45
CA THR A 109 1.30 -0.72 -14.04
C THR A 109 0.17 -0.71 -15.04
N ALA A 110 -0.70 0.29 -14.97
CA ALA A 110 -1.83 0.43 -15.87
C ALA A 110 -2.05 1.89 -16.26
N GLU A 111 -2.69 2.08 -17.41
CA GLU A 111 -3.02 3.40 -17.96
C GLU A 111 -4.51 3.44 -18.32
N PRO A 112 -5.17 4.61 -18.32
CA PRO A 112 -6.53 4.74 -18.83
C PRO A 112 -6.66 4.26 -20.29
N ILE A 113 -7.71 3.47 -20.59
CA ILE A 113 -8.00 3.04 -21.98
C ILE A 113 -8.30 4.25 -22.86
N GLU A 114 -8.99 5.25 -22.30
CA GLU A 114 -9.23 6.54 -22.94
C GLU A 114 -8.58 7.64 -22.10
N ALA A 115 -7.73 8.44 -22.73
CA ALA A 115 -7.09 9.56 -22.07
C ALA A 115 -8.14 10.65 -21.75
N SER A 116 -8.09 11.16 -20.52
CA SER A 116 -8.91 12.28 -20.06
C SER A 116 -8.01 13.32 -19.38
N GLU A 117 -8.25 14.60 -19.66
CA GLU A 117 -7.56 15.68 -18.96
C GLU A 117 -7.83 15.59 -17.44
N GLY A 118 -6.77 15.75 -16.64
CA GLY A 118 -6.83 15.73 -15.18
C GLY A 118 -6.89 14.34 -14.53
N VAL A 119 -6.80 13.27 -15.31
CA VAL A 119 -6.65 11.90 -14.79
C VAL A 119 -5.17 11.51 -14.86
N PRO A 120 -4.57 10.94 -13.78
CA PRO A 120 -3.21 10.43 -13.83
C PRO A 120 -3.04 9.45 -14.98
N ASN A 121 -1.94 9.62 -15.73
CA ASN A 121 -1.66 8.77 -16.88
C ASN A 121 -1.31 7.34 -16.47
N GLU A 122 -0.73 7.18 -15.27
CA GLU A 122 -0.28 5.90 -14.76
C GLU A 122 -0.94 5.59 -13.42
N PHE A 123 -1.26 4.32 -13.25
CA PHE A 123 -1.88 3.75 -12.07
C PHE A 123 -1.08 2.51 -11.68
N TYR A 124 -0.66 2.49 -10.42
CA TYR A 124 0.14 1.44 -9.85
C TYR A 124 -0.69 0.66 -8.84
N ARG A 125 -0.60 -0.67 -8.88
CA ARG A 125 -1.21 -1.54 -7.87
C ARG A 125 -0.31 -2.69 -7.51
N ALA A 126 -0.04 -2.83 -6.22
CA ALA A 126 0.73 -3.93 -5.68
C ALA A 126 -0.06 -4.68 -4.60
N MET A 127 0.28 -5.95 -4.40
CA MET A 127 -0.34 -6.76 -3.36
C MET A 127 0.62 -7.82 -2.82
N TYR A 128 0.57 -8.04 -1.51
CA TYR A 128 1.28 -9.12 -0.84
C TYR A 128 0.49 -9.64 0.37
N TRP A 129 0.96 -10.76 0.93
CA TRP A 129 0.42 -11.35 2.15
C TRP A 129 1.38 -11.15 3.32
N LEU A 130 0.87 -10.72 4.46
CA LEU A 130 1.68 -10.55 5.68
C LEU A 130 2.05 -11.91 6.30
N ASP A 131 1.16 -12.90 6.19
CA ASP A 131 1.20 -14.14 6.96
C ASP A 131 0.99 -15.41 6.11
N SER A 132 1.41 -15.40 4.84
CA SER A 132 1.25 -16.58 3.96
C SER A 132 2.11 -17.77 4.37
N GLU A 133 1.50 -18.96 4.29
CA GLU A 133 2.15 -20.28 4.39
C GLU A 133 2.11 -20.99 3.03
N ASP A 134 3.24 -21.57 2.65
CA ASP A 134 3.43 -22.26 1.37
C ASP A 134 3.12 -23.77 1.48
N PHE A 135 2.29 -24.29 0.57
CA PHE A 135 1.93 -25.70 0.45
C PHE A 135 2.33 -26.29 -0.92
N GLY A 136 3.31 -25.68 -1.60
CA GLY A 136 3.86 -26.10 -2.89
C GLY A 136 3.32 -25.24 -4.04
N PRO A 137 2.34 -25.72 -4.83
CA PRO A 137 1.78 -24.93 -5.92
C PRO A 137 0.75 -23.87 -5.46
N VAL A 138 0.39 -23.89 -4.18
CA VAL A 138 -0.62 -23.02 -3.58
C VAL A 138 -0.14 -22.55 -2.22
N SER A 139 -0.60 -21.39 -1.79
CA SER A 139 -0.36 -20.86 -0.45
C SER A 139 -1.68 -20.49 0.23
N ALA A 140 -1.65 -20.35 1.55
CA ALA A 140 -2.77 -19.87 2.33
C ALA A 140 -2.37 -18.77 3.31
N GLY A 141 -3.24 -17.79 3.54
CA GLY A 141 -2.97 -16.63 4.39
C GLY A 141 -4.25 -16.02 4.93
N THR A 142 -4.14 -15.13 5.91
CA THR A 142 -5.31 -14.44 6.49
C THR A 142 -5.28 -12.95 6.23
N THR A 143 -4.10 -12.34 6.15
CA THR A 143 -3.94 -10.89 6.07
C THR A 143 -3.22 -10.48 4.79
N SER A 144 -3.94 -9.79 3.92
CA SER A 144 -3.42 -9.24 2.68
C SER A 144 -3.24 -7.72 2.78
N VAL A 145 -2.29 -7.20 2.02
CA VAL A 145 -2.03 -5.77 1.89
C VAL A 145 -2.14 -5.42 0.42
N THR A 146 -2.98 -4.45 0.09
CA THR A 146 -3.09 -3.89 -1.26
C THR A 146 -2.65 -2.43 -1.23
N ILE A 147 -1.72 -2.08 -2.11
CA ILE A 147 -1.24 -0.73 -2.32
C ILE A 147 -1.74 -0.26 -3.67
N THR A 148 -2.29 0.94 -3.74
CA THR A 148 -2.62 1.62 -5.00
C THR A 148 -1.93 2.97 -5.01
N SER A 149 -1.37 3.39 -6.13
CA SER A 149 -0.71 4.70 -6.24
C SER A 149 -0.92 5.33 -7.62
N THR A 150 -1.01 6.66 -7.62
CA THR A 150 -0.98 7.52 -8.82
C THR A 150 0.16 8.54 -8.76
N TYR A 151 1.10 8.36 -7.81
CA TYR A 151 2.36 9.10 -7.81
C TYR A 151 3.24 8.68 -9.00
N PRO A 152 4.25 9.50 -9.38
CA PRO A 152 5.30 9.06 -10.30
C PRO A 152 5.96 7.75 -9.86
N LEU A 153 6.43 6.95 -10.84
CA LEU A 153 6.97 5.61 -10.59
C LEU A 153 8.07 5.60 -9.52
N ASP A 154 9.00 6.54 -9.56
CA ASP A 154 10.12 6.63 -8.61
C ASP A 154 9.64 6.86 -7.17
N VAL A 155 8.62 7.70 -6.99
CA VAL A 155 7.98 7.92 -5.69
C VAL A 155 7.22 6.66 -5.24
N THR A 156 6.52 5.98 -6.16
CA THR A 156 5.85 4.70 -5.87
C THR A 156 6.85 3.62 -5.47
N GLU A 157 7.95 3.43 -6.19
CA GLU A 157 8.99 2.46 -5.85
C GLU A 157 9.66 2.78 -4.50
N GLY A 158 9.86 4.06 -4.20
CA GLY A 158 10.30 4.52 -2.87
C GLY A 158 9.34 4.10 -1.76
N LEU A 159 8.04 4.29 -1.97
CA LEU A 159 7.00 3.84 -1.04
C LEU A 159 7.04 2.32 -0.86
N LEU A 160 7.02 1.54 -1.94
CA LEU A 160 6.95 0.07 -1.88
C LEU A 160 8.19 -0.54 -1.22
N SER A 161 9.38 0.01 -1.49
CA SER A 161 10.65 -0.49 -0.95
C SER A 161 10.86 -0.16 0.54
N SER A 162 10.26 0.94 1.02
CA SER A 162 10.36 1.39 2.40
C SER A 162 9.22 0.90 3.30
N LEU A 163 8.10 0.45 2.71
CA LEU A 163 6.91 0.03 3.43
C LEU A 163 7.18 -1.15 4.36
N ARG A 164 6.79 -0.98 5.62
CA ARG A 164 6.79 -2.01 6.67
C ARG A 164 5.48 -1.97 7.43
N ILE A 165 4.87 -3.14 7.62
CA ILE A 165 3.61 -3.25 8.36
C ILE A 165 3.76 -4.30 9.46
N VAL A 166 3.53 -3.87 10.70
CA VAL A 166 3.64 -4.73 11.88
C VAL A 166 2.35 -4.64 12.69
N LYS A 167 1.81 -5.78 13.12
CA LYS A 167 0.68 -5.79 14.06
C LYS A 167 1.17 -5.33 15.44
N GLY A 168 0.58 -4.25 15.96
CA GLY A 168 1.00 -3.59 17.19
C GLY A 168 0.91 -2.07 17.12
N GLU A 169 1.50 -1.42 18.12
CA GLU A 169 1.52 0.05 18.20
C GLU A 169 2.57 0.64 17.25
N ALA A 170 2.20 1.72 16.57
CA ALA A 170 3.10 2.55 15.79
C ALA A 170 4.19 3.13 16.67
N SER A 171 5.42 3.13 16.17
CA SER A 171 6.53 3.78 16.87
C SER A 171 6.22 5.27 16.99
N ALA A 172 6.29 5.83 18.20
CA ALA A 172 6.05 7.26 18.48
C ALA A 172 7.11 8.21 17.87
N ALA A 173 7.91 7.74 16.92
CA ALA A 173 9.13 8.35 16.43
C ALA A 173 8.95 9.12 15.10
N ALA A 174 7.80 9.75 14.86
CA ALA A 174 7.69 10.98 14.07
C ALA A 174 6.22 11.42 13.97
N PRO A 175 5.87 12.69 14.28
CA PRO A 175 4.61 13.21 13.80
C PRO A 175 4.70 13.34 12.29
N ALA A 176 3.81 12.67 11.55
CA ALA A 176 3.55 13.05 10.16
C ALA A 176 3.21 14.55 10.14
N ASN A 177 3.84 15.29 9.25
CA ASN A 177 3.52 16.70 9.05
C ASN A 177 2.01 16.85 8.80
N GLY A 178 1.29 17.39 9.79
CA GLY A 178 -0.01 18.00 9.56
C GLY A 178 -1.26 17.11 9.64
N GLY A 179 -1.24 15.97 10.34
CA GLY A 179 -2.47 15.22 10.65
C GLY A 179 -3.43 16.02 11.55
N GLN A 180 -4.29 16.84 10.96
CA GLN A 180 -5.31 17.60 11.68
C GLN A 180 -6.49 16.66 11.99
N VAL A 181 -6.56 16.16 13.22
CA VAL A 181 -7.76 15.49 13.73
C VAL A 181 -8.86 16.53 13.82
N LEU A 182 -9.86 16.44 12.94
CA LEU A 182 -11.07 17.26 13.06
C LEU A 182 -11.84 16.83 14.32
N PRO A 183 -12.25 17.77 15.20
CA PRO A 183 -13.10 17.43 16.33
C PRO A 183 -14.50 16.98 15.84
N PRO A 184 -15.16 16.07 16.56
CA PRO A 184 -16.53 15.68 16.25
C PRO A 184 -17.48 16.89 16.40
N GLU A 185 -18.43 17.01 15.47
CA GLU A 185 -19.58 17.94 15.58
C GLU A 185 -20.53 17.54 16.72
#